data_AF-A0A0E3SL71-F1
#
_entry.id   AF-A0A0E3SL71-F1
#
_cell.length_a   1.000
_cell.length_b   1.000
_cell.length_c   1.000
_cell.angle_alpha   90.00
_cell.angle_beta   90.00
_cell.angle_gamma   90.00
#
_symmetry.space_group_name_H-M   'P 1'
#
loop_
_entity.id
_entity.type
_entity.pdbx_description
1 polymer ?
#
loop_
_entity_poly.entity_id
_entity_poly.type
_entity_poly.pdbx_seq_one_letter_code
_entity_poly.pdbx_strand_id
1 'polypeptide(L)'
;MTIYAIIVKISNSEHGIYLYTKFYPVNLIRHSKVIKLVKSDHQLEKFDDELVQIAGKFDILQYNDKYYILNYEILEKFYQFTDVILERATSYFEEITKVKIIEGEDKLFSYLVSNPSHASKFIKVMSSSIVIKKKIPNEQLISFVSSNPKLKDNIETNEDKTKFKLKTNNHCNFFIKLLDDDFLKSELTQEEYETLAKNNV
;
A
#
# COMPACT_ATOMS: atom_id res chain seq x y z
N MET A 1 -17.45 3.10 27.56
CA MET A 1 -16.73 1.84 27.25
C MET A 1 -16.38 1.85 25.78
N THR A 2 -15.11 1.74 25.39
CA THR A 2 -14.72 1.76 23.97
C THR A 2 -14.59 0.31 23.49
N ILE A 3 -15.58 -0.18 22.75
CA ILE A 3 -15.52 -1.51 22.14
C ILE A 3 -14.54 -1.44 20.97
N TYR A 4 -13.51 -2.30 20.97
CA TYR A 4 -12.50 -2.34 19.91
C TYR A 4 -12.95 -3.22 18.73
N ALA A 5 -13.55 -4.38 19.01
CA ALA A 5 -14.01 -5.34 18.02
C ALA A 5 -15.08 -6.26 18.63
N ILE A 6 -15.80 -6.96 17.76
CA ILE A 6 -16.77 -7.99 18.12
C ILE A 6 -16.29 -9.31 17.52
N ILE A 7 -16.29 -10.37 18.33
CA ILE A 7 -16.04 -11.74 17.88
C ILE A 7 -17.31 -12.55 18.15
N VAL A 8 -17.87 -13.15 17.10
CA VAL A 8 -19.03 -14.04 17.19
C VAL A 8 -18.56 -15.46 16.88
N LYS A 9 -18.79 -16.38 17.82
CA LYS A 9 -18.58 -17.81 17.61
C LYS A 9 -19.92 -18.48 17.30
N ILE A 10 -19.98 -19.20 16.17
CA ILE A 10 -21.13 -20.05 15.82
C ILE A 10 -20.60 -21.47 15.75
N SER A 11 -21.13 -22.38 16.58
CA SER A 11 -20.64 -23.76 16.64
C SER A 11 -21.75 -24.77 16.91
N ASN A 12 -21.56 -26.00 16.42
CA ASN A 12 -22.29 -27.19 16.83
C ASN A 12 -21.34 -28.14 17.60
N SER A 13 -21.71 -29.42 17.77
CA SER A 13 -20.91 -30.42 18.47
C SER A 13 -19.58 -30.77 17.79
N GLU A 14 -19.42 -30.52 16.50
CA GLU A 14 -18.27 -30.98 15.71
C GLU A 14 -17.47 -29.84 15.06
N HIS A 15 -18.09 -28.70 14.80
CA HIS A 15 -17.52 -27.60 14.04
C HIS A 15 -17.86 -26.25 14.65
N GLY A 16 -16.93 -25.30 14.50
CA GLY A 16 -17.12 -23.92 14.90
C GLY A 16 -16.52 -22.96 13.88
N ILE A 17 -17.20 -21.85 13.67
CA ILE A 17 -16.71 -20.69 12.93
C ILE A 17 -16.55 -19.51 13.89
N TYR A 18 -15.52 -18.71 13.67
CA TYR A 18 -15.35 -17.43 14.35
C TYR A 18 -15.45 -16.30 13.33
N LEU A 19 -16.30 -15.33 13.62
CA LEU A 19 -16.51 -14.13 12.82
C LEU A 19 -15.96 -12.95 13.60
N TYR A 20 -14.98 -12.25 13.03
CA TYR A 20 -14.42 -11.03 13.60
C TYR A 20 -14.93 -9.82 12.81
N THR A 21 -15.46 -8.84 13.53
CA THR A 21 -15.86 -7.54 12.97
C THR A 21 -15.20 -6.42 13.78
N LYS A 22 -14.48 -5.54 13.09
CA LYS A 22 -13.91 -4.35 13.69
C LYS A 22 -15.05 -3.40 14.10
N PHE A 23 -15.00 -2.90 15.33
CA PHE A 23 -16.02 -2.00 15.82
C PHE A 23 -15.72 -0.57 15.35
N TYR A 24 -16.58 -0.01 14.49
CA TYR A 24 -16.51 1.38 14.07
C TYR A 24 -17.47 2.23 14.91
N PRO A 25 -17.12 3.50 15.24
CA PRO A 25 -18.01 4.41 15.98
C PRO A 25 -19.37 4.65 15.32
N VAL A 26 -19.50 4.43 14.01
CA VAL A 26 -20.77 4.51 13.26
C VAL A 26 -21.74 3.36 13.58
N ASN A 27 -21.27 2.29 14.22
CA ASN A 27 -22.09 1.17 14.67
C ASN A 27 -22.77 1.45 16.03
N LEU A 28 -22.53 2.62 16.64
CA LEU A 28 -23.25 3.14 17.80
C LEU A 28 -24.44 3.97 17.31
N ILE A 29 -25.65 3.50 17.61
CA ILE A 29 -26.84 4.32 17.39
C ILE A 29 -26.94 5.34 18.53
N ARG A 30 -26.44 6.56 18.29
CA ARG A 30 -26.53 7.69 19.23
C ARG A 30 -27.90 8.35 19.18
N HIS A 31 -28.26 9.04 20.27
CA HIS A 31 -29.58 9.65 20.53
C HIS A 31 -30.13 10.61 19.45
N SER A 32 -29.32 11.06 18.49
CA SER A 32 -29.67 12.23 17.67
C SER A 32 -30.42 11.94 16.36
N LYS A 33 -30.70 10.68 15.99
CA LYS A 33 -31.33 10.38 14.68
C LYS A 33 -32.49 9.39 14.66
N VAL A 34 -32.77 8.62 15.73
CA VAL A 34 -33.81 7.59 15.71
C VAL A 34 -34.46 7.45 17.08
N ILE A 35 -35.80 7.44 17.14
CA ILE A 35 -36.55 7.08 18.36
C ILE A 35 -36.51 5.56 18.48
N LYS A 36 -35.90 5.06 19.55
CA LYS A 36 -35.84 3.63 19.87
C LYS A 36 -36.98 3.29 20.82
N LEU A 37 -37.83 2.34 20.45
CA LEU A 37 -38.94 1.86 21.27
C LEU A 37 -38.74 0.38 21.55
N VAL A 38 -38.91 -0.04 22.80
CA VAL A 38 -38.89 -1.45 23.21
C VAL A 38 -40.27 -1.81 23.77
N LYS A 39 -40.72 -3.04 23.51
CA LYS A 39 -41.99 -3.55 24.02
C LYS A 39 -41.84 -3.86 25.51
N SER A 40 -42.69 -3.23 26.32
CA SER A 40 -42.84 -3.48 27.76
C SER A 40 -44.30 -3.86 28.01
N ASP A 41 -44.57 -5.15 28.27
CA ASP A 41 -45.89 -5.76 28.42
C ASP A 41 -46.94 -5.37 27.37
N HIS A 42 -47.64 -4.25 27.58
CA HIS A 42 -48.71 -3.71 26.74
C HIS A 42 -48.41 -2.32 26.14
N GLN A 43 -47.22 -1.75 26.36
CA GLN A 43 -46.82 -0.42 25.89
C GLN A 43 -45.45 -0.42 25.21
N LEU A 44 -45.18 0.65 24.47
CA LEU A 44 -43.87 0.92 23.91
C LEU A 44 -43.17 1.95 24.80
N GLU A 45 -42.03 1.57 25.36
CA GLU A 45 -41.20 2.46 26.17
C GLU A 45 -40.01 2.98 25.35
N LYS A 46 -39.63 4.22 25.61
CA LYS A 46 -38.45 4.83 24.97
C LYS A 46 -37.18 4.20 25.55
N PHE A 47 -36.35 3.68 24.66
CA PHE A 47 -35.06 3.10 25.03
C PHE A 47 -33.97 4.18 24.96
N ASP A 48 -33.52 4.63 26.12
CA ASP A 48 -32.56 5.73 26.26
C ASP A 48 -31.10 5.28 26.47
N ASP A 49 -30.79 3.99 26.31
CA ASP A 49 -29.41 3.50 26.38
C ASP A 49 -28.71 3.42 25.01
N GLU A 50 -27.38 3.32 25.05
CA GLU A 50 -26.54 3.08 23.88
C GLU A 50 -26.84 1.69 23.29
N LEU A 51 -27.18 1.63 22.00
CA LEU A 51 -27.34 0.36 21.28
C LEU A 51 -26.13 0.12 20.38
N VAL A 52 -25.56 -1.07 20.53
CA VAL A 52 -24.56 -1.61 19.62
C VAL A 52 -25.30 -2.32 18.48
N GLN A 53 -25.19 -1.78 17.26
CA GLN A 53 -25.70 -2.45 16.08
C GLN A 53 -24.70 -3.50 15.60
N ILE A 54 -25.08 -4.77 15.68
CA ILE A 54 -24.33 -5.87 15.05
C ILE A 54 -24.86 -6.01 13.62
N ALA A 55 -24.19 -5.36 12.67
CA ALA A 55 -24.45 -5.62 11.25
C ALA A 55 -23.96 -7.05 10.92
N GLY A 56 -24.73 -7.83 10.15
CA GLY A 56 -24.35 -9.20 9.76
C GLY A 56 -23.13 -9.30 8.83
N LYS A 57 -22.29 -8.26 8.74
CA LYS A 57 -21.04 -8.22 7.99
C LYS A 57 -19.87 -8.46 8.94
N PHE A 58 -18.91 -9.28 8.51
CA PHE A 58 -17.68 -9.57 9.23
C PHE A 58 -16.48 -9.33 8.33
N ASP A 59 -15.37 -8.93 8.94
CA ASP A 59 -14.14 -8.59 8.23
C ASP A 59 -13.24 -9.81 8.04
N ILE A 60 -13.22 -10.72 9.02
CA ILE A 60 -12.43 -11.96 9.00
C ILE A 60 -13.30 -13.13 9.48
N LEU A 61 -13.17 -14.26 8.80
CA LEU A 61 -13.73 -15.55 9.21
C LEU A 61 -12.58 -16.52 9.51
N GLN A 62 -12.66 -17.22 10.64
CA GLN A 62 -11.82 -18.38 10.92
C GLN A 62 -12.66 -19.65 10.86
N TYR A 63 -12.19 -20.63 10.10
CA TYR A 63 -12.78 -21.97 9.99
C TYR A 63 -11.69 -23.00 9.78
N ASN A 64 -11.67 -24.08 10.57
CA ASN A 64 -10.67 -25.16 10.50
C ASN A 64 -9.22 -24.64 10.41
N ASP A 65 -8.85 -23.75 11.32
CA ASP A 65 -7.52 -23.11 11.40
C ASP A 65 -7.09 -22.32 10.15
N LYS A 66 -8.04 -22.01 9.26
CA LYS A 66 -7.83 -21.13 8.11
C LYS A 66 -8.54 -19.81 8.33
N TYR A 67 -7.85 -18.73 7.97
CA TYR A 67 -8.39 -17.37 7.99
C TYR A 67 -8.80 -16.95 6.59
N TYR A 68 -10.01 -16.40 6.49
CA TYR A 68 -10.59 -15.83 5.29
C TYR A 68 -10.77 -14.33 5.55
N ILE A 69 -10.07 -13.50 4.79
CA ILE A 69 -10.13 -12.04 4.92
C ILE A 69 -11.12 -11.53 3.88
N LEU A 70 -12.25 -11.02 4.34
CA LEU A 70 -13.30 -10.47 3.47
C LEU A 70 -13.08 -8.98 3.23
N ASN A 71 -12.50 -8.29 4.21
CA ASN A 71 -12.19 -6.87 4.14
C ASN A 71 -10.69 -6.65 4.40
N TYR A 72 -9.86 -6.68 3.36
CA TYR A 72 -8.41 -6.52 3.52
C TYR A 72 -8.03 -5.10 3.99
N GLU A 73 -8.87 -4.10 3.75
CA GLU A 73 -8.60 -2.72 4.18
C GLU A 73 -8.49 -2.61 5.71
N ILE A 74 -9.13 -3.51 6.48
CA ILE A 74 -8.95 -3.51 7.94
C ILE A 74 -7.56 -3.94 8.37
N LEU A 75 -6.90 -4.77 7.57
CA LEU A 75 -5.51 -5.15 7.81
C LEU A 75 -4.65 -3.90 7.63
N GLU A 76 -4.77 -3.25 6.47
CA GLU A 76 -4.01 -2.03 6.14
C GLU A 76 -4.22 -0.90 7.16
N LYS A 77 -5.48 -0.63 7.55
CA LYS A 77 -5.83 0.53 8.41
C LYS A 77 -5.55 0.31 9.90
N PHE A 78 -5.67 -0.92 10.43
CA PHE A 78 -5.64 -1.14 11.88
C PHE A 78 -4.41 -1.86 12.41
N TYR A 79 -3.62 -2.50 11.55
CA TYR A 79 -2.47 -3.31 11.98
C TYR A 79 -1.11 -2.67 11.68
N GLN A 80 -1.05 -1.32 11.62
CA GLN A 80 0.21 -0.58 11.42
C GLN A 80 0.95 -0.98 10.13
N PHE A 81 0.24 -1.47 9.10
CA PHE A 81 0.87 -1.78 7.83
C PHE A 81 1.57 -0.56 7.24
N THR A 82 1.02 0.63 7.46
CA THR A 82 1.68 1.89 7.08
C THR A 82 3.06 2.02 7.74
N ASP A 83 3.19 1.74 9.03
CA ASP A 83 4.46 1.86 9.75
C ASP A 83 5.47 0.81 9.27
N VAL A 84 5.02 -0.44 9.09
CA VAL A 84 5.85 -1.53 8.54
C VAL A 84 6.29 -1.23 7.10
N ILE A 85 5.40 -0.68 6.27
CA ILE A 85 5.71 -0.23 4.91
C ILE A 85 6.76 0.89 4.97
N LEU A 86 6.57 1.89 5.82
CA LEU A 86 7.52 3.01 5.93
C LEU A 86 8.88 2.56 6.46
N GLU A 87 8.91 1.69 7.47
CA GLU A 87 10.16 1.11 8.01
C GLU A 87 10.92 0.35 6.91
N ARG A 88 10.23 -0.52 6.18
CA ARG A 88 10.84 -1.30 5.10
C ARG A 88 11.27 -0.43 3.92
N ALA A 89 10.48 0.58 3.55
CA ALA A 89 10.86 1.54 2.53
C ALA A 89 12.08 2.36 2.95
N THR A 90 12.18 2.72 4.24
CA THR A 90 13.34 3.43 4.80
C THR A 90 14.60 2.58 4.71
N SER A 91 14.51 1.28 5.04
CA SER A 91 15.63 0.35 4.89
C SER A 91 16.12 0.26 3.43
N TYR A 92 15.22 0.12 2.46
CA TYR A 92 15.62 0.13 1.05
C TYR A 92 16.12 1.50 0.56
N PHE A 93 15.61 2.59 1.13
CA PHE A 93 16.09 3.94 0.83
C PHE A 93 17.56 4.12 1.27
N GLU A 94 17.93 3.59 2.43
CA GLU A 94 19.32 3.59 2.88
C GLU A 94 20.22 2.75 1.96
N GLU A 95 19.72 1.61 1.47
CA GLU A 95 20.46 0.77 0.51
C GLU A 95 20.71 1.50 -0.81
N ILE A 96 19.70 2.11 -1.43
CA ILE A 96 19.86 2.81 -2.71
C ILE A 96 20.75 4.05 -2.57
N THR A 97 20.71 4.73 -1.42
CA THR A 97 21.57 5.89 -1.13
C THR A 97 23.05 5.50 -1.10
N LYS A 98 23.37 4.29 -0.63
CA LYS A 98 24.75 3.76 -0.63
C LYS A 98 25.30 3.52 -2.04
N VAL A 99 24.43 3.29 -3.03
CA VAL A 99 24.82 3.16 -4.45
C VAL A 99 25.29 4.50 -5.03
N LYS A 100 24.96 5.62 -4.38
CA LYS A 100 25.35 6.99 -4.77
C LYS A 100 24.94 7.36 -6.21
N ILE A 101 23.79 6.84 -6.67
CA ILE A 101 23.23 7.10 -8.00
C ILE A 101 22.25 8.29 -8.04
N ILE A 102 21.91 8.86 -6.88
CA ILE A 102 20.90 9.92 -6.73
C ILE A 102 21.56 11.22 -6.24
N GLU A 103 21.07 12.35 -6.74
CA GLU A 103 21.21 13.67 -6.14
C GLU A 103 19.79 14.17 -5.77
N GLY A 104 19.57 14.49 -4.49
CA GLY A 104 18.24 14.89 -4.00
C GLY A 104 17.53 13.77 -3.24
N GLU A 105 18.28 13.04 -2.42
CA GLU A 105 17.81 11.92 -1.59
C GLU A 105 16.61 12.32 -0.71
N ASP A 106 16.65 13.52 -0.12
CA ASP A 106 15.54 14.08 0.68
C ASP A 106 14.24 14.15 -0.11
N LYS A 107 14.33 14.47 -1.41
CA LYS A 107 13.14 14.55 -2.27
C LYS A 107 12.55 13.18 -2.51
N LEU A 108 13.38 12.16 -2.75
CA LEU A 108 12.90 10.78 -2.84
C LEU A 108 12.26 10.34 -1.53
N PHE A 109 12.91 10.57 -0.39
CA PHE A 109 12.36 10.20 0.92
C PHE A 109 10.99 10.86 1.16
N SER A 110 10.88 12.18 0.91
CA SER A 110 9.62 12.92 1.01
C SER A 110 8.51 12.35 0.11
N TYR A 111 8.87 11.90 -1.09
CA TYR A 111 7.94 11.29 -2.04
C TYR A 111 7.41 9.94 -1.54
N LEU A 112 8.27 9.11 -0.94
CA LEU A 112 7.91 7.81 -0.36
C LEU A 112 6.98 7.96 0.86
N VAL A 113 7.29 8.89 1.76
CA VAL A 113 6.51 9.12 3.00
C VAL A 113 5.16 9.79 2.69
N SER A 114 5.05 10.56 1.60
CA SER A 114 3.81 11.28 1.25
C SER A 114 2.60 10.37 0.98
N ASN A 115 2.82 9.13 0.55
CA ASN A 115 1.74 8.20 0.23
C ASN A 115 2.21 6.74 0.41
N PRO A 116 1.53 5.92 1.23
CA PRO A 116 1.86 4.50 1.40
C PRO A 116 1.93 3.71 0.09
N SER A 117 1.15 4.09 -0.93
CA SER A 117 1.22 3.47 -2.26
C SER A 117 2.57 3.67 -2.95
N HIS A 118 3.18 4.86 -2.80
CA HIS A 118 4.52 5.13 -3.33
C HIS A 118 5.57 4.25 -2.62
N ALA A 119 5.50 4.18 -1.29
CA ALA A 119 6.40 3.34 -0.49
C ALA A 119 6.26 1.85 -0.84
N SER A 120 5.03 1.34 -0.96
CA SER A 120 4.78 -0.05 -1.39
C SER A 120 5.31 -0.34 -2.79
N LYS A 121 5.11 0.58 -3.75
CA LYS A 121 5.67 0.45 -5.10
C LYS A 121 7.20 0.40 -5.05
N PHE A 122 7.83 1.29 -4.29
CA PHE A 122 9.28 1.33 -4.12
C PHE A 122 9.82 0.03 -3.51
N ILE A 123 9.22 -0.47 -2.43
CA ILE A 123 9.58 -1.76 -1.81
C ILE A 123 9.54 -2.89 -2.84
N LYS A 124 8.45 -2.97 -3.62
CA LYS A 124 8.29 -3.99 -4.65
C LYS A 124 9.46 -3.92 -5.63
N VAL A 125 9.69 -2.74 -6.23
CA VAL A 125 10.76 -2.52 -7.20
C VAL A 125 12.13 -2.88 -6.61
N MET A 126 12.46 -2.38 -5.42
CA MET A 126 13.75 -2.65 -4.78
C MET A 126 13.97 -4.14 -4.52
N SER A 127 12.91 -4.88 -4.16
CA SER A 127 13.00 -6.32 -3.90
C SER A 127 13.16 -7.16 -5.18
N SER A 128 12.61 -6.72 -6.32
CA SER A 128 12.59 -7.49 -7.56
C SER A 128 13.53 -6.99 -8.64
N SER A 129 13.99 -5.74 -8.57
CA SER A 129 14.70 -5.02 -9.63
C SER A 129 15.89 -5.81 -10.19
N ILE A 130 15.82 -6.09 -11.49
CA ILE A 130 16.92 -6.72 -12.23
C ILE A 130 18.08 -5.73 -12.37
N VAL A 131 17.80 -4.43 -12.51
CA VAL A 131 18.81 -3.37 -12.58
C VAL A 131 19.70 -3.37 -11.34
N ILE A 132 19.09 -3.44 -10.16
CA ILE A 132 19.83 -3.47 -8.88
C ILE A 132 20.54 -4.81 -8.72
N LYS A 133 19.88 -5.94 -8.99
CA LYS A 133 20.47 -7.29 -8.87
C LYS A 133 21.68 -7.48 -9.76
N LYS A 134 21.63 -6.99 -11.01
CA LYS A 134 22.74 -7.07 -11.97
C LYS A 134 23.83 -6.01 -11.73
N LYS A 135 23.64 -5.09 -10.78
CA LYS A 135 24.56 -3.99 -10.47
C LYS A 135 24.96 -3.22 -11.73
N ILE A 136 23.96 -2.83 -12.53
CA ILE A 136 24.19 -2.09 -13.77
C ILE A 136 24.94 -0.78 -13.43
N PRO A 137 26.06 -0.48 -14.10
CA PRO A 137 26.84 0.73 -13.84
C PRO A 137 26.01 2.01 -14.05
N ASN A 138 26.29 3.04 -13.25
CA ASN A 138 25.57 4.32 -13.31
C ASN A 138 25.71 4.98 -14.70
N GLU A 139 26.87 4.86 -15.35
CA GLU A 139 27.12 5.41 -16.67
C GLU A 139 26.20 4.79 -17.73
N GLN A 140 25.94 3.48 -17.62
CA GLN A 140 25.03 2.78 -18.53
C GLN A 140 23.58 3.24 -18.32
N LEU A 141 23.16 3.39 -17.06
CA LEU A 141 21.81 3.89 -16.74
C LEU A 141 21.60 5.31 -17.24
N ILE A 142 22.60 6.18 -17.07
CA ILE A 142 22.57 7.57 -17.52
C ILE A 142 22.55 7.65 -19.05
N SER A 143 23.35 6.83 -19.73
CA SER A 143 23.31 6.75 -21.19
C SER A 143 21.94 6.29 -21.69
N PHE A 144 21.34 5.28 -21.04
CA PHE A 144 20.01 4.77 -21.39
C PHE A 144 18.92 5.84 -21.23
N VAL A 145 18.91 6.53 -20.09
CA VAL A 145 17.98 7.65 -19.83
C VAL A 145 18.16 8.78 -20.84
N SER A 146 19.40 9.09 -21.20
CA SER A 146 19.70 10.16 -22.16
C SER A 146 19.26 9.81 -23.60
N SER A 147 19.25 8.54 -23.97
CA SER A 147 18.82 8.08 -25.30
C SER A 147 17.31 7.90 -25.45
N ASN A 148 16.62 7.60 -24.35
CA ASN A 148 15.18 7.32 -24.37
C ASN A 148 14.38 8.63 -24.24
N PRO A 149 13.59 9.05 -25.25
CA PRO A 149 12.90 10.33 -25.23
C PRO A 149 11.94 10.50 -24.05
N LYS A 150 11.25 9.42 -23.64
CA LYS A 150 10.33 9.47 -22.49
C LYS A 150 11.07 9.68 -21.19
N LEU A 151 12.24 9.08 -21.02
CA LEU A 151 13.04 9.21 -19.81
C LEU A 151 13.77 10.55 -19.75
N LYS A 152 14.37 10.98 -20.86
CA LYS A 152 15.15 12.21 -20.96
C LYS A 152 14.37 13.45 -20.51
N ASP A 153 13.08 13.52 -20.87
CA ASP A 153 12.24 14.67 -20.54
C ASP A 153 11.68 14.60 -19.11
N ASN A 154 11.81 13.45 -18.42
CA ASN A 154 11.19 13.21 -17.11
C ASN A 154 12.19 12.86 -15.98
N ILE A 155 13.46 12.62 -16.32
CA ILE A 155 14.56 12.41 -15.37
C ILE A 155 15.72 13.33 -15.75
N GLU A 156 16.03 14.26 -14.85
CA GLU A 156 17.24 15.07 -14.96
C GLU A 156 18.47 14.32 -14.47
N THR A 157 19.62 14.62 -15.06
CA THR A 157 20.94 14.21 -14.55
C THR A 157 21.65 15.42 -13.95
N ASN A 158 22.59 15.17 -13.05
CA ASN A 158 23.45 16.25 -12.55
C ASN A 158 24.43 16.75 -13.62
N GLU A 159 25.09 17.87 -13.36
CA GLU A 159 25.99 18.52 -14.32
C GLU A 159 27.11 17.59 -14.79
N ASP A 160 27.65 16.77 -13.88
CA ASP A 160 28.71 15.80 -14.16
C ASP A 160 28.22 14.51 -14.83
N LYS A 161 26.90 14.35 -15.03
CA LYS A 161 26.28 13.13 -15.58
C LYS A 161 26.70 11.85 -14.88
N THR A 162 26.76 11.89 -13.55
CA THR A 162 27.09 10.75 -12.67
C THR A 162 25.92 10.29 -11.83
N LYS A 163 24.88 11.12 -11.68
CA LYS A 163 23.72 10.89 -10.81
C LYS A 163 22.41 11.38 -11.43
N PHE A 164 21.30 10.77 -11.01
CA PHE A 164 19.95 11.24 -11.31
C PHE A 164 19.51 12.32 -10.32
N LYS A 165 19.05 13.46 -10.83
CA LYS A 165 18.64 14.62 -10.04
C LYS A 165 17.14 14.60 -9.77
N LEU A 166 16.77 14.26 -8.54
CA LEU A 166 15.38 14.12 -8.13
C LEU A 166 14.87 15.41 -7.47
N LYS A 167 14.15 16.23 -8.24
CA LYS A 167 13.57 17.51 -7.76
C LYS A 167 12.05 17.46 -7.60
N THR A 168 11.38 16.74 -8.49
CA THR A 168 9.91 16.69 -8.57
C THR A 168 9.41 15.29 -8.25
N ASN A 169 8.12 15.17 -7.88
CA ASN A 169 7.49 13.86 -7.68
C ASN A 169 7.51 13.02 -8.97
N ASN A 170 7.48 13.68 -10.13
CA ASN A 170 7.60 13.03 -11.42
C ASN A 170 8.98 12.38 -11.60
N HIS A 171 10.07 13.09 -11.27
CA HIS A 171 11.42 12.51 -11.32
C HIS A 171 11.52 11.26 -10.43
N CYS A 172 10.97 11.33 -9.20
CA CYS A 172 10.96 10.17 -8.30
C CYS A 172 10.19 8.98 -8.90
N ASN A 173 9.00 9.21 -9.46
CA ASN A 173 8.21 8.14 -10.08
C ASN A 173 8.93 7.51 -11.28
N PHE A 174 9.51 8.32 -12.16
CA PHE A 174 10.25 7.81 -13.32
C PHE A 174 11.54 7.11 -12.92
N PHE A 175 12.25 7.58 -11.90
CA PHE A 175 13.40 6.87 -11.34
C PHE A 175 13.01 5.48 -10.81
N ILE A 176 11.87 5.36 -10.10
CA ILE A 176 11.37 4.06 -9.65
C ILE A 176 11.02 3.15 -10.83
N LYS A 177 10.37 3.68 -11.90
CA LYS A 177 10.09 2.91 -13.12
C LYS A 177 11.35 2.46 -13.87
N LEU A 178 12.39 3.30 -13.88
CA LEU A 178 13.70 2.96 -14.44
C LEU A 178 14.29 1.76 -13.69
N LEU A 179 14.25 1.78 -12.35
CA LEU A 179 14.72 0.66 -11.54
C LEU A 179 13.86 -0.60 -11.71
N ASP A 180 12.58 -0.46 -12.03
CA ASP A 180 11.71 -1.61 -12.31
C ASP A 180 12.00 -2.24 -13.68
N ASP A 181 12.81 -1.58 -14.54
CA ASP A 181 13.07 -1.97 -15.94
C ASP A 181 11.83 -1.83 -16.83
N ASP A 182 11.01 -0.78 -16.62
CA ASP A 182 9.72 -0.59 -17.33
C ASP A 182 9.87 -0.10 -18.77
N PHE A 183 11.05 0.36 -19.15
CA PHE A 183 11.30 0.97 -20.46
C PHE A 183 11.99 -0.04 -21.37
N LEU A 184 11.26 -0.54 -22.36
CA LEU A 184 11.73 -1.56 -23.29
C LEU A 184 11.85 -1.01 -24.69
N LYS A 185 12.79 -1.58 -25.46
CA LYS A 185 12.93 -1.33 -26.88
C LYS A 185 12.67 -2.61 -27.66
N SER A 186 11.78 -2.54 -28.65
CA SER A 186 11.52 -3.66 -29.56
C SER A 186 12.73 -3.91 -30.45
N GLU A 187 13.21 -5.15 -30.50
CA GLU A 187 14.32 -5.52 -31.39
C GLU A 187 13.93 -5.41 -32.87
N LEU A 188 12.66 -5.71 -33.21
CA LEU A 188 12.19 -5.70 -34.59
C LEU A 188 11.90 -4.30 -35.11
N THR A 189 11.16 -3.51 -34.33
CA THR A 189 10.67 -2.19 -34.78
C THR A 189 11.53 -1.04 -34.29
N GLN A 190 12.44 -1.29 -33.34
CA GLN A 190 13.26 -0.26 -32.67
C GLN A 190 12.45 0.79 -31.89
N GLU A 191 11.15 0.57 -31.76
CA GLU A 191 10.22 1.42 -31.02
C GLU A 191 10.38 1.23 -29.51
N GLU A 192 10.13 2.30 -28.76
CA GLU A 192 10.28 2.35 -27.31
C GLU A 192 8.92 2.36 -26.60
N TYR A 193 8.76 1.44 -25.65
CA TYR A 193 7.51 1.21 -24.94
C TYR A 193 7.71 1.26 -23.43
N GLU A 194 6.65 1.61 -22.72
CA GLU A 194 6.56 1.44 -21.28
C GLU A 194 5.69 0.22 -21.00
N THR A 195 6.16 -0.69 -20.14
CA THR A 195 5.41 -1.89 -19.77
C THR A 195 4.31 -1.56 -18.77
N LEU A 196 3.09 -2.00 -19.03
CA LEU A 196 1.96 -1.85 -18.11
C LEU A 196 1.86 -2.99 -17.08
N ALA A 197 2.30 -4.19 -17.46
CA ALA A 197 2.32 -5.37 -16.59
C ALA A 197 3.47 -6.30 -17.02
N LYS A 198 4.17 -6.87 -16.03
CA LYS A 198 5.22 -7.88 -16.24
C LYS A 198 4.73 -9.21 -15.68
N ASN A 199 4.67 -10.22 -16.54
CA ASN A 199 4.53 -11.59 -16.09
C ASN A 199 5.95 -12.13 -15.87
N ASN A 200 6.31 -12.37 -14.60
CA ASN A 200 7.50 -13.14 -14.29
C ASN A 200 7.19 -14.60 -14.67
N VAL A 201 7.77 -15.07 -15.76
CA VAL A 201 7.79 -16.50 -16.14
C VAL A 201 8.96 -17.18 -15.44
#